data_AF-A0A0F9G539-F1
#
_entry.id   AF-A0A0F9G539-F1
#
_cell.length_a   1.000
_cell.length_b   1.000
_cell.length_c   1.000
_cell.angle_alpha   90.00
_cell.angle_beta   90.00
_cell.angle_gamma   90.00
#
_symmetry.space_group_name_H-M   'P 1'
#
loop_
_entity.id
_entity.type
_entity.pdbx_description
1 polymer ?
#
loop_
_entity_poly.entity_id
_entity_poly.type
_entity_poly.pdbx_seq_one_letter_code
_entity_poly.pdbx_strand_id
1 'polypeptide(L)' 'LHTFRADIDYGFAEARTTYGIIGIKVWIYTGDVLPEVRGAEKGI' A
#
# COMPACT_ATOMS: atom_id res chain seq x y z
N LEU A 1 15.05 7.90 -8.05
CA LEU A 1 13.73 7.59 -7.44
C LEU A 1 13.99 6.77 -6.18
N HIS A 2 14.32 7.45 -5.08
CA HIS A 2 14.47 6.84 -3.76
C HIS A 2 13.83 7.79 -2.75
N THR A 3 12.57 7.55 -2.40
CA THR A 3 11.94 8.13 -1.22
C THR A 3 11.72 6.97 -0.26
N PHE A 4 12.76 6.60 0.48
CA PHE A 4 12.76 5.49 1.45
C PHE A 4 11.79 5.71 2.65
N ARG A 5 11.02 6.81 2.61
CA ARG A 5 10.04 7.25 3.60
C ARG A 5 8.59 7.21 3.07
N ALA A 6 8.41 6.79 1.81
CA ALA A 6 7.09 6.55 1.25
C ALA A 6 6.62 5.16 1.66
N ASP A 7 5.40 5.06 2.19
CA ASP A 7 4.74 3.77 2.41
C ASP A 7 4.20 3.28 1.06
N ILE A 8 4.85 2.26 0.51
CA ILE A 8 4.53 1.68 -0.79
C ILE A 8 4.20 0.20 -0.58
N ASP A 9 2.93 -0.15 -0.75
CA ASP A 9 2.47 -1.53 -0.74
C ASP A 9 2.58 -2.14 -2.13
N TYR A 10 3.12 -3.36 -2.18
CA TYR A 10 3.18 -4.18 -3.38
C TYR A 10 2.27 -5.39 -3.27
N GLY A 11 1.39 -5.54 -4.25
CA GLY A 11 0.50 -6.69 -4.37
C GLY A 11 0.71 -7.42 -5.70
N PHE A 12 0.72 -8.75 -5.63
CA PHE A 12 0.69 -9.61 -6.81
C PHE A 12 -0.50 -10.58 -6.72
N ALA A 13 -1.25 -10.69 -7.81
CA ALA A 13 -2.35 -11.64 -7.92
C ALA A 13 -2.42 -12.23 -9.32
N GLU A 14 -2.92 -13.46 -9.41
CA GLU A 14 -3.13 -14.17 -10.68
C GLU A 14 -4.62 -14.42 -10.90
N ALA A 15 -5.15 -13.98 -12.03
CA ALA A 15 -6.51 -14.27 -12.44
C ALA A 15 -6.53 -15.45 -13.41
N ARG A 16 -7.20 -16.55 -13.02
CA ARG A 16 -7.42 -17.73 -13.87
C ARG A 16 -8.68 -17.52 -14.70
N THR A 17 -8.51 -17.36 -16.00
CA THR A 17 -9.60 -17.20 -16.97
C THR A 17 -9.67 -18.39 -17.91
N THR A 18 -10.78 -18.53 -18.64
CA THR A 18 -11.00 -19.61 -19.61
C THR A 18 -9.90 -19.71 -20.67
N TYR A 19 -9.22 -18.59 -20.97
CA TYR A 19 -8.18 -18.51 -21.99
C TYR A 19 -6.76 -18.49 -21.43
N GLY A 20 -6.59 -18.62 -20.11
CA GLY A 20 -5.28 -18.65 -19.46
C GLY A 20 -5.19 -17.81 -18.19
N ILE A 21 -3.95 -17.59 -17.75
CA ILE A 21 -3.64 -16.86 -16.51
C ILE A 21 -3.20 -15.44 -16.85
N ILE A 22 -3.85 -14.45 -16.23
CA ILE A 22 -3.47 -13.04 -16.30
C ILE A 22 -2.80 -12.67 -14.99
N GLY A 23 -1.55 -12.24 -15.05
CA GLY A 23 -0.80 -11.74 -13.90
C GLY A 23 -1.09 -10.25 -13.67
N ILE A 24 -1.45 -9.90 -12.44
CA ILE A 24 -1.76 -8.53 -12.01
C ILE A 24 -0.71 -8.11 -10.99
N LYS A 25 0.00 -7.02 -11.30
CA LYS A 25 0.95 -6.36 -10.39
C LYS A 25 0.41 -4.99 -10.04
N VAL A 26 0.29 -4.71 -8.75
CA VAL A 26 -0.22 -3.44 -8.24
C VAL A 26 0.79 -2.84 -7.28
N TRP A 27 1.02 -1.54 -7.45
CA TRP A 27 1.74 -0.71 -6.50
C TRP A 27 0.75 0.33 -5.96
N ILE A 28 0.60 0.38 -4.64
CA ILE A 28 -0.25 1.36 -3.97
C ILE A 28 0.67 2.33 -3.24
N TYR A 29 0.50 3.62 -3.53
CA TYR A 29 1.20 4.69 -2.83
C TYR A 29 0.24 5.29 -1.80
N THR A 30 0.54 5.06 -0.51
CA THR A 30 -0.32 5.49 0.61
C THR A 30 0.11 6.85 1.18
N GLY A 31 1.25 7.38 0.75
CA GLY A 31 1.80 8.67 1.18
C GLY A 31 3.15 8.53 1.87
N ASP A 32 3.71 9.66 2.30
CA ASP A 32 4.87 9.67 3.19
C ASP A 32 4.40 9.34 4.62
N VAL A 33 5.15 8.51 5.36
CA VAL A 33 4.87 8.20 6.77
C VAL A 33 5.11 9.46 7.62
N LEU A 34 4.15 10.39 7.63
CA LEU A 34 4.06 11.42 8.66
C LEU A 34 3.68 10.68 9.96
N PRO A 35 4.44 10.83 11.06
CA PRO A 35 4.06 10.22 12.32
C PRO A 35 2.66 10.73 12.66
N GLU A 36 1.69 9.82 12.67
CA GLU A 36 0.36 10.08 13.19
C GLU A 36 0.54 10.70 14.57
N VAL A 37 0.13 11.96 14.73
CA VAL A 37 0.02 12.57 16.06
C VAL A 37 -1.09 11.79 16.76
N ARG A 38 -0.66 10.73 17.43
CA ARG A 38 -1.49 9.73 18.06
C ARG A 38 -2.33 10.40 19.13
N GLY A 39 -3.64 10.45 18.90
CA GLY A 39 -4.65 10.65 19.93
C GLY A 39 -4.84 12.10 20.36
N ALA A 40 -5.86 12.73 19.79
CA ALA A 40 -6.65 13.70 20.53
C ALA A 40 -7.03 13.10 21.89
N GLU A 41 -6.60 13.80 22.94
CA GLU A 41 -7.16 13.84 24.30
C GLU A 41 -8.27 12.82 24.62
N LYS A 42 -7.87 11.70 25.24
CA LYS A 42 -8.72 11.03 26.23
C LYS A 42 -8.01 11.06 27.57
N GLY A 43 -8.52 11.88 28.49
CA GLY A 43 -8.26 11.74 29.92
C GLY A 43 -7.90 13.05 30.63
N ILE A 44 -8.91 13.79 31.07
CA ILE A 44 -9.18 14.10 32.49
C ILE A 44 -10.65 14.48 32.62
#